data_AF-A0A0Q6CQ44-F1
#
_entry.id   AF-A0A0Q6CQ44-F1
#
_cell.length_a   1.000
_cell.length_b   1.000
_cell.length_c   1.000
_cell.angle_alpha   90.00
_cell.angle_beta   90.00
_cell.angle_gamma   90.00
#
_symmetry.space_group_name_H-M   'P 1'
#
loop_
_entity.id
_entity.type
_entity.pdbx_description
1 polymer ?
#
loop_
_entity_poly.entity_id
_entity_poly.type
_entity_poly.pdbx_seq_one_letter_code
_entity_poly.pdbx_strand_id
1 'polypeptide(L)'
;MNVDEAEALLSIRHSRRERAEVALLGARHAFEAARAGLDAAERDLERLAARAAGLLLDEPSPDPDERVRSRLNRIQLASRRIGAEARRDAARRQVADAKAAVERARAAFVPSRRREEAAELVLAALRREQISAELRADERRMAELIELRAAWRRM
;
A
#
# COMPACT_ATOMS: atom_id res chain seq x y z
N MET A 1 32.26 -8.61 -6.61
CA MET A 1 31.41 -7.42 -6.42
C MET A 1 32.23 -6.39 -5.67
N ASN A 2 32.44 -5.20 -6.24
CA ASN A 2 33.16 -4.11 -5.60
C ASN A 2 32.18 -3.09 -4.97
N VAL A 3 32.71 -2.03 -4.34
CA VAL A 3 31.90 -0.99 -3.67
C VAL A 3 31.00 -0.26 -4.68
N ASP A 4 31.52 0.17 -5.82
CA ASP A 4 30.76 0.89 -6.84
C ASP A 4 29.59 0.06 -7.40
N GLU A 5 29.83 -1.24 -7.67
CA GLU A 5 28.80 -2.19 -8.10
C GLU A 5 27.72 -2.37 -7.04
N ALA A 6 28.11 -2.42 -5.75
CA ALA A 6 27.16 -2.54 -4.64
C ALA A 6 26.34 -1.25 -4.44
N GLU A 7 26.92 -0.07 -4.65
CA GLU A 7 26.21 1.21 -4.63
C GLU A 7 25.20 1.33 -5.76
N ALA A 8 25.59 0.94 -6.99
CA ALA A 8 24.68 0.92 -8.13
C ALA A 8 23.50 -0.04 -7.89
N LEU A 9 23.78 -1.24 -7.35
CA LEU A 9 22.74 -2.20 -6.98
C LEU A 9 21.82 -1.65 -5.88
N LEU A 10 22.36 -1.03 -4.83
CA LEU A 10 21.59 -0.42 -3.75
C LEU A 10 20.65 0.65 -4.29
N SER A 11 21.13 1.53 -5.17
CA SER A 11 20.30 2.55 -5.84
C SER A 11 19.12 1.93 -6.60
N ILE A 12 19.35 0.88 -7.39
CA ILE A 12 18.28 0.16 -8.09
C ILE A 12 17.26 -0.46 -7.11
N ARG A 13 17.74 -1.00 -5.98
CA ARG A 13 16.87 -1.60 -4.95
C ARG A 13 16.04 -0.54 -4.24
N HIS A 14 16.64 0.60 -3.89
CA HIS A 14 15.97 1.75 -3.30
C HIS A 14 14.81 2.22 -4.17
N SER A 15 15.06 2.50 -5.46
CA SER A 15 14.00 2.93 -6.37
C SER A 15 12.90 1.86 -6.56
N ARG A 16 13.25 0.57 -6.47
CA ARG A 16 12.24 -0.51 -6.52
C ARG A 16 11.40 -0.55 -5.25
N ARG A 17 11.99 -0.34 -4.07
CA ARG A 17 11.25 -0.24 -2.80
C ARG A 17 10.33 0.96 -2.80
N GLU A 18 10.80 2.14 -3.22
CA GLU A 18 9.98 3.35 -3.32
C GLU A 18 8.76 3.15 -4.21
N ARG A 19 8.94 2.56 -5.41
CA ARG A 19 7.80 2.25 -6.29
C ARG A 19 6.81 1.28 -5.64
N ALA A 20 7.29 0.26 -4.93
CA ALA A 20 6.43 -0.69 -4.23
C ALA A 20 5.70 -0.03 -3.04
N GLU A 21 6.34 0.93 -2.36
CA GLU A 21 5.73 1.71 -1.29
C GLU A 21 4.62 2.61 -1.82
N VAL A 22 4.87 3.36 -2.89
CA VAL A 22 3.85 4.20 -3.55
C VAL A 22 2.67 3.35 -4.01
N ALA A 23 2.91 2.17 -4.60
CA ALA A 23 1.85 1.24 -4.98
C ALA A 23 1.04 0.75 -3.78
N LEU A 24 1.69 0.45 -2.65
CA LEU A 24 1.02 0.04 -1.41
C LEU A 24 0.16 1.16 -0.82
N LEU A 25 0.69 2.39 -0.78
CA LEU A 25 -0.06 3.56 -0.33
C LEU A 25 -1.28 3.81 -1.23
N GLY A 26 -1.10 3.78 -2.55
CA GLY A 26 -2.19 3.91 -3.52
C GLY A 26 -3.27 2.85 -3.34
N ALA A 27 -2.89 1.58 -3.16
CA ALA A 27 -3.83 0.49 -2.91
C ALA A 27 -4.61 0.69 -1.60
N ARG A 28 -3.96 1.18 -0.54
CA ARG A 28 -4.62 1.49 0.74
C ARG A 28 -5.64 2.61 0.59
N HIS A 29 -5.31 3.68 -0.11
CA HIS A 29 -6.25 4.76 -0.38
C HIS A 29 -7.46 4.28 -1.19
N ALA A 30 -7.24 3.44 -2.21
CA ALA A 30 -8.32 2.84 -2.98
C ALA A 30 -9.23 1.94 -2.12
N PHE A 31 -8.64 1.18 -1.18
CA PHE A 31 -9.40 0.35 -0.24
C PHE A 31 -10.27 1.19 0.71
N GLU A 32 -9.72 2.25 1.30
CA GLU A 32 -10.50 3.16 2.16
C GLU A 32 -11.62 3.86 1.38
N ALA A 33 -11.35 4.29 0.14
CA ALA A 33 -12.37 4.87 -0.73
C ALA A 33 -13.51 3.87 -1.05
N ALA A 34 -13.16 2.61 -1.37
CA ALA A 34 -14.15 1.56 -1.61
C ALA A 34 -14.99 1.28 -0.36
N ARG A 35 -14.36 1.27 0.83
CA ARG A 35 -15.05 1.07 2.11
C ARG A 35 -16.03 2.22 2.39
N ALA A 36 -15.61 3.47 2.21
CA ALA A 36 -16.49 4.62 2.34
C ALA A 36 -17.68 4.56 1.36
N GLY A 37 -17.46 4.05 0.14
CA GLY A 37 -18.52 3.80 -0.84
C GLY A 37 -19.53 2.74 -0.39
N LEU A 38 -19.05 1.66 0.24
CA LEU A 38 -19.90 0.63 0.84
C LEU A 38 -20.73 1.21 1.99
N ASP A 39 -20.11 1.94 2.92
CA ASP A 39 -20.80 2.56 4.05
C ASP A 39 -21.87 3.57 3.59
N ALA A 40 -21.64 4.25 2.46
CA ALA A 40 -22.64 5.13 1.84
C ALA A 40 -23.82 4.35 1.24
N ALA A 41 -23.54 3.22 0.56
CA ALA A 41 -24.57 2.36 -0.01
C ALA A 41 -25.43 1.67 1.08
N GLU A 42 -24.82 1.26 2.19
CA GLU A 42 -25.53 0.65 3.33
C GLU A 42 -26.43 1.67 4.03
N ARG A 43 -25.95 2.90 4.27
CA ARG A 43 -26.79 3.99 4.78
C ARG A 43 -27.96 4.35 3.86
N ASP A 44 -27.77 4.26 2.54
CA ASP A 44 -28.86 4.48 1.59
C ASP A 44 -29.97 3.43 1.74
N LEU A 45 -29.58 2.17 1.91
CA LEU A 45 -30.51 1.08 2.17
C LEU A 45 -31.24 1.22 3.49
N GLU A 46 -30.55 1.64 4.56
CA GLU A 46 -31.18 1.91 5.85
C GLU A 46 -32.24 3.02 5.74
N ARG A 47 -31.95 4.10 5.01
CA ARG A 47 -32.94 5.17 4.77
C ARG A 47 -34.16 4.66 3.98
N LEU A 48 -33.94 3.83 2.97
CA LEU A 48 -35.05 3.24 2.19
C LEU A 48 -35.87 2.25 3.03
N ALA A 49 -35.22 1.47 3.90
CA ALA A 49 -35.88 0.56 4.83
C ALA A 49 -36.73 1.32 5.86
N ALA A 50 -36.20 2.41 6.44
CA ALA A 50 -36.94 3.28 7.34
C ALA A 50 -38.17 3.91 6.66
N ARG A 51 -38.01 4.39 5.41
CA ARG A 51 -39.12 4.90 4.61
C ARG A 51 -40.17 3.83 4.32
N ALA A 52 -39.74 2.58 4.08
CA ALA A 52 -40.66 1.46 3.84
C ALA A 52 -41.46 1.12 5.10
N ALA A 53 -40.82 1.13 6.26
CA ALA A 53 -41.49 0.93 7.55
C ALA A 53 -42.56 2.00 7.81
N GLY A 54 -42.28 3.28 7.51
CA GLY A 54 -43.27 4.35 7.59
C GLY A 54 -44.51 4.09 6.74
N LEU A 55 -44.33 3.68 5.47
CA LEU A 55 -45.45 3.38 4.56
C LEU A 55 -46.29 2.14 4.94
N LEU A 56 -45.76 1.26 5.80
CA LEU A 56 -46.49 0.10 6.33
C LEU A 56 -47.37 0.47 7.52
N LEU A 57 -47.00 1.52 8.26
CA LEU A 57 -47.77 2.04 9.39
C LEU A 57 -48.93 2.95 8.94
N ASP A 58 -48.90 3.44 7.71
CA ASP A 58 -49.99 4.23 7.13
C ASP A 58 -51.25 3.36 6.91
N GLU A 59 -52.34 3.71 7.56
CA GLU A 59 -53.66 3.13 7.32
C GLU A 59 -54.13 3.39 5.87
N PRO A 60 -54.80 2.43 5.23
CA PRO A 60 -55.31 2.61 3.88
C PRO A 60 -56.41 3.66 3.86
N SER A 61 -56.20 4.72 3.06
CA SER A 61 -57.20 5.78 2.89
C SER A 61 -58.54 5.26 2.34
N PRO A 62 -59.68 5.78 2.83
CA PRO A 62 -60.99 5.52 2.23
C PRO A 62 -61.12 6.09 0.81
N ASP A 63 -60.31 7.07 0.43
CA ASP A 63 -60.28 7.64 -0.92
C ASP A 63 -59.54 6.69 -1.92
N PRO A 64 -60.20 6.20 -2.99
CA PRO A 64 -59.56 5.39 -4.02
C PRO A 64 -58.31 6.03 -4.65
N ASP A 65 -58.31 7.35 -4.87
CA ASP A 65 -57.17 8.03 -5.51
C ASP A 65 -55.95 8.03 -4.58
N GLU A 66 -56.17 8.23 -3.28
CA GLU A 66 -55.11 8.13 -2.26
C GLU A 66 -54.59 6.70 -2.12
N ARG A 67 -55.44 5.67 -2.24
CA ARG A 67 -54.99 4.26 -2.27
C ARG A 67 -54.09 3.97 -3.47
N VAL A 68 -54.44 4.48 -4.66
CA VAL A 68 -53.62 4.31 -5.87
C VAL A 68 -52.28 5.01 -5.69
N ARG A 69 -52.26 6.25 -5.19
CA ARG A 69 -51.01 6.98 -4.89
C ARG A 69 -50.13 6.25 -3.87
N SER A 70 -50.72 5.71 -2.79
CA SER A 70 -49.99 4.92 -1.79
C SER A 70 -49.36 3.65 -2.39
N ARG A 71 -50.10 2.91 -3.24
CA ARG A 71 -49.56 1.75 -3.96
C ARG A 71 -48.42 2.12 -4.89
N LEU A 72 -48.55 3.19 -5.66
CA LEU A 72 -47.49 3.69 -6.54
C LEU A 72 -46.23 4.05 -5.75
N ASN A 73 -46.38 4.73 -4.61
CA ASN A 73 -45.26 5.06 -3.72
C ASN A 73 -44.54 3.81 -3.20
N ARG A 74 -45.29 2.76 -2.81
CA ARG A 74 -44.71 1.48 -2.38
C ARG A 74 -43.94 0.78 -3.51
N ILE A 75 -44.48 0.77 -4.73
CA ILE A 75 -43.82 0.19 -5.91
C ILE A 75 -42.53 0.96 -6.23
N GLN A 76 -42.58 2.29 -6.29
CA GLN A 76 -41.40 3.11 -6.54
C GLN A 76 -40.31 2.91 -5.48
N LEU A 77 -40.71 2.77 -4.21
CA LEU A 77 -39.79 2.50 -3.13
C LEU A 77 -39.13 1.12 -3.27
N ALA A 78 -39.90 0.09 -3.60
CA ALA A 78 -39.37 -1.24 -3.88
C ALA A 78 -38.34 -1.21 -5.03
N SER A 79 -38.65 -0.53 -6.14
CA SER A 79 -37.71 -0.37 -7.25
C SER A 79 -36.41 0.34 -6.85
N ARG A 80 -36.51 1.41 -6.03
CA ARG A 80 -35.32 2.11 -5.51
C ARG A 80 -34.48 1.22 -4.59
N ARG A 81 -35.12 0.40 -3.77
CA ARG A 81 -34.45 -0.54 -2.87
C ARG A 81 -33.68 -1.61 -3.64
N ILE A 82 -34.28 -2.21 -4.68
CA ILE A 82 -33.59 -3.17 -5.56
C ILE A 82 -32.33 -2.51 -6.16
N GLY A 83 -32.45 -1.28 -6.65
CA GLY A 83 -31.30 -0.54 -7.18
C GLY A 83 -30.22 -0.25 -6.13
N ALA A 84 -30.60 0.06 -4.90
CA ALA A 84 -29.67 0.28 -3.80
C ALA A 84 -28.99 -1.02 -3.33
N GLU A 85 -29.70 -2.15 -3.32
CA GLU A 85 -29.16 -3.48 -3.02
C GLU A 85 -28.09 -3.87 -4.04
N ALA A 86 -28.37 -3.66 -5.34
CA ALA A 86 -27.40 -3.87 -6.40
C ALA A 86 -26.14 -2.99 -6.24
N ARG A 87 -26.30 -1.72 -5.85
CA ARG A 87 -25.17 -0.81 -5.56
C ARG A 87 -24.34 -1.30 -4.37
N ARG A 88 -24.98 -1.72 -3.28
CA ARG A 88 -24.29 -2.28 -2.11
C ARG A 88 -23.48 -3.52 -2.50
N ASP A 89 -24.08 -4.43 -3.26
CA ASP A 89 -23.41 -5.66 -3.66
C ASP A 89 -22.23 -5.39 -4.61
N ALA A 90 -22.35 -4.39 -5.49
CA ALA A 90 -21.23 -3.90 -6.28
C ALA A 90 -20.12 -3.29 -5.41
N ALA A 91 -20.47 -2.44 -4.43
CA ALA A 91 -19.51 -1.86 -3.50
C ALA A 91 -18.79 -2.93 -2.65
N ARG A 92 -19.49 -3.98 -2.23
CA ARG A 92 -18.88 -5.12 -1.52
C ARG A 92 -17.82 -5.82 -2.35
N ARG A 93 -18.09 -6.05 -3.65
CA ARG A 93 -17.09 -6.60 -4.58
C ARG A 93 -15.89 -5.66 -4.73
N GLN A 94 -16.12 -4.36 -4.91
CA GLN A 94 -15.04 -3.36 -4.98
C GLN A 94 -14.16 -3.34 -3.73
N VAL A 95 -14.74 -3.44 -2.53
CA VAL A 95 -13.98 -3.55 -1.27
C VAL A 95 -13.14 -4.82 -1.25
N ALA A 96 -13.69 -5.96 -1.66
CA ALA A 96 -12.95 -7.21 -1.74
C ALA A 96 -11.77 -7.13 -2.74
N ASP A 97 -12.00 -6.56 -3.91
CA ASP A 97 -10.98 -6.38 -4.95
C ASP A 97 -9.87 -5.42 -4.50
N ALA A 98 -10.25 -4.30 -3.87
CA ALA A 98 -9.31 -3.34 -3.32
C ALA A 98 -8.49 -3.92 -2.17
N LYS A 99 -9.11 -4.75 -1.30
CA LYS A 99 -8.39 -5.50 -0.26
C LYS A 99 -7.37 -6.46 -0.86
N ALA A 100 -7.75 -7.20 -1.90
CA ALA A 100 -6.83 -8.08 -2.61
C ALA A 100 -5.67 -7.29 -3.25
N ALA A 101 -5.93 -6.09 -3.77
CA ALA A 101 -4.89 -5.21 -4.31
C ALA A 101 -3.91 -4.75 -3.22
N VAL A 102 -4.38 -4.41 -2.01
CA VAL A 102 -3.53 -4.08 -0.86
C VAL A 102 -2.62 -5.25 -0.50
N GLU A 103 -3.14 -6.47 -0.43
CA GLU A 103 -2.34 -7.65 -0.10
C GLU A 103 -1.29 -7.95 -1.18
N ARG A 104 -1.65 -7.82 -2.47
CA ARG A 104 -0.67 -7.94 -3.58
C ARG A 104 0.43 -6.90 -3.49
N ALA A 105 0.08 -5.64 -3.23
CA ALA A 105 1.06 -4.56 -3.09
C ALA A 105 1.97 -4.79 -1.87
N ARG A 106 1.40 -5.27 -0.76
CA ARG A 106 2.16 -5.63 0.46
C ARG A 106 3.12 -6.79 0.19
N ALA A 107 2.69 -7.80 -0.55
CA ALA A 107 3.52 -8.94 -0.95
C ALA A 107 4.68 -8.53 -1.87
N ALA A 108 4.56 -7.41 -2.60
CA ALA A 108 5.67 -6.84 -3.37
C ALA A 108 6.60 -5.97 -2.51
N PHE A 109 6.04 -5.15 -1.62
CA PHE A 109 6.79 -4.20 -0.78
C PHE A 109 7.68 -4.87 0.26
N VAL A 110 7.19 -5.89 0.96
CA VAL A 110 7.96 -6.54 2.03
C VAL A 110 9.27 -7.16 1.50
N PRO A 111 9.27 -7.93 0.41
CA PRO A 111 10.50 -8.44 -0.19
C PRO A 111 11.39 -7.35 -0.79
N SER A 112 10.84 -6.26 -1.35
CA SER A 112 11.68 -5.17 -1.87
C SER A 112 12.45 -4.49 -0.76
N ARG A 113 11.80 -4.21 0.37
CA ARG A 113 12.43 -3.62 1.56
C ARG A 113 13.55 -4.53 2.10
N ARG A 114 13.27 -5.82 2.29
CA ARG A 114 14.28 -6.78 2.78
C ARG A 114 15.50 -6.87 1.86
N ARG A 115 15.30 -6.78 0.53
CA ARG A 115 16.40 -6.83 -0.44
C ARG A 115 17.25 -5.55 -0.44
N GLU A 116 16.65 -4.41 -0.14
CA GLU A 116 17.38 -3.15 0.05
C GLU A 116 18.20 -3.20 1.34
N GLU A 117 17.59 -3.58 2.46
CA GLU A 117 18.28 -3.78 3.75
C GLU A 117 19.48 -4.76 3.61
N ALA A 118 19.30 -5.85 2.86
CA ALA A 118 20.39 -6.78 2.57
C ALA A 118 21.51 -6.15 1.72
N ALA A 119 21.17 -5.29 0.74
CA ALA A 119 22.15 -4.59 -0.08
C ALA A 119 22.93 -3.55 0.73
N GLU A 120 22.28 -2.85 1.67
CA GLU A 120 22.92 -1.91 2.59
C GLU A 120 23.97 -2.62 3.46
N LEU A 121 23.62 -3.78 4.03
CA LEU A 121 24.55 -4.58 4.84
C LEU A 121 25.78 -5.04 4.04
N VAL A 122 25.56 -5.46 2.78
CA VAL A 122 26.68 -5.87 1.91
C VAL A 122 27.57 -4.68 1.55
N LEU A 123 27.00 -3.53 1.21
CA LEU A 123 27.76 -2.32 0.95
C LEU A 123 28.59 -1.88 2.17
N ALA A 124 28.00 -1.94 3.37
CA ALA A 124 28.70 -1.64 4.61
C ALA A 124 29.88 -2.60 4.86
N ALA A 125 29.70 -3.90 4.58
CA ALA A 125 30.77 -4.89 4.70
C ALA A 125 31.92 -4.61 3.71
N LEU A 126 31.61 -4.32 2.45
CA LEU A 126 32.61 -4.00 1.42
C LEU A 126 33.39 -2.73 1.75
N ARG A 127 32.72 -1.67 2.20
CA ARG A 127 33.39 -0.43 2.64
C ARG A 127 34.33 -0.68 3.82
N ARG A 128 33.92 -1.52 4.78
CA ARG A 128 34.77 -1.89 5.93
C ARG A 128 36.02 -2.67 5.49
N GLU A 129 35.86 -3.59 4.54
CA GLU A 129 36.96 -4.36 3.98
C GLU A 129 37.95 -3.46 3.22
N GLN A 130 37.43 -2.52 2.41
CA GLN A 130 38.25 -1.55 1.68
C GLN A 130 39.09 -0.70 2.64
N ILE A 131 38.47 -0.10 3.66
CA ILE A 131 39.18 0.68 4.69
C ILE A 131 40.27 -0.17 5.35
N SER A 132 39.95 -1.42 5.69
CA SER A 132 40.91 -2.35 6.31
C SER A 132 42.07 -2.73 5.38
N ALA A 133 41.84 -2.76 4.07
CA ALA A 133 42.87 -3.00 3.07
C ALA A 133 43.79 -1.78 2.88
N GLU A 134 43.21 -0.58 2.85
CA GLU A 134 43.94 0.70 2.77
C GLU A 134 44.86 0.88 3.99
N LEU A 135 44.34 0.66 5.21
CA LEU A 135 45.14 0.73 6.44
C LEU A 135 46.34 -0.24 6.40
N ARG A 136 46.12 -1.49 6.00
CA ARG A 136 47.21 -2.48 5.85
C ARG A 136 48.21 -2.10 4.75
N ALA A 137 47.79 -1.38 3.72
CA ALA A 137 48.69 -0.88 2.68
C ALA A 137 49.56 0.27 3.22
N ASP A 138 48.95 1.19 3.97
CA ASP A 138 49.65 2.32 4.58
C ASP A 138 50.63 1.87 5.68
N GLU A 139 50.26 0.89 6.51
CA GLU A 139 51.17 0.27 7.49
C GLU A 139 52.41 -0.33 6.81
N ARG A 140 52.24 -1.02 5.68
CA ARG A 140 53.35 -1.57 4.90
C ARG A 140 54.24 -0.48 4.31
N ARG A 141 53.66 0.55 3.71
CA ARG A 141 54.41 1.72 3.20
C ARG A 141 55.21 2.41 4.32
N MET A 142 54.62 2.56 5.50
CA MET A 142 55.32 3.13 6.65
C MET A 142 56.51 2.26 7.09
N ALA A 143 56.33 0.94 7.14
CA ALA A 143 57.42 0.02 7.47
C ALA A 143 58.58 0.12 6.46
N GLU A 144 58.27 0.13 5.16
CA GLU A 144 59.27 0.31 4.09
C GLU A 144 60.03 1.64 4.23
N LEU A 145 59.34 2.74 4.52
CA LEU A 145 59.96 4.05 4.73
C LEU A 145 60.89 4.07 5.96
N ILE A 146 60.50 3.38 7.04
CA ILE A 146 61.33 3.23 8.24
C ILE A 146 62.61 2.45 7.91
N GLU A 147 62.49 1.34 7.17
CA GLU A 147 63.64 0.53 6.74
C GLU A 147 64.59 1.31 5.82
N LEU A 148 64.05 2.03 4.82
CA LEU A 148 64.83 2.89 3.93
C LEU A 148 65.59 3.97 4.70
N ARG A 149 64.94 4.63 5.67
CA ARG A 149 65.58 5.62 6.53
C ARG A 149 66.71 5.01 7.37
N ALA A 150 66.51 3.80 7.88
CA ALA A 150 67.53 3.09 8.65
C ALA A 150 68.71 2.62 7.78
N ALA A 151 68.47 2.27 6.52
CA ALA A 151 69.52 1.96 5.55
C ALA A 151 70.34 3.21 5.21
N TRP A 152 69.69 4.35 4.95
CA TRP A 152 70.38 5.59 4.61
C TRP A 152 71.29 6.09 5.73
N ARG A 153 70.89 5.95 7.01
CA ARG A 153 71.74 6.29 8.16
C ARG A 153 72.99 5.42 8.33
N ARG A 154 73.02 4.25 7.69
CA ARG A 154 74.16 3.31 7.77
C ARG A 154 75.17 3.50 6.64
N MET A 155 74.85 4.33 5.65
CA MET A 155 75.75 4.77 4.57
C MET A 155 76.50 6.03 4.99
#